data_AF-A0A933XUC9-F1
#
_entry.id   AF-A0A933XUC9-F1
#
_cell.length_a   1.000
_cell.length_b   1.000
_cell.length_c   1.000
_cell.angle_alpha   90.00
_cell.angle_beta   90.00
_cell.angle_gamma   90.00
#
_symmetry.space_group_name_H-M   'P 1'
#
loop_
_entity.id
_entity.type
_entity.pdbx_description
1 polymer ?
#
loop_
_entity_poly.entity_id
_entity_poly.type
_entity_poly.pdbx_seq_one_letter_code
_entity_poly.pdbx_strand_id
1 'polypeptide(L)'
;MNAQTKTPGGNRAGNHGRAGNPAKSNRFHFTKSLLRAQRQNLPSPEKFYRRQFPGLKARHGWALVRCVFHDDKNPSLSINLVEGHFRCFSCGAKGGGIIDFRMMQTGLPFRDVIRELEGWR
;
A
#
# COMPACT_ATOMS: atom_id res chain seq x y z
N MET A 1 -15.94 -48.88 -58.30
CA MET A 1 -14.59 -48.72 -58.89
C MET A 1 -14.15 -47.30 -58.58
N ASN A 2 -12.95 -47.15 -58.01
CA ASN A 2 -12.43 -45.95 -57.33
C ASN A 2 -12.35 -44.68 -58.17
N ALA A 3 -12.61 -43.52 -57.55
CA ALA A 3 -11.99 -42.22 -57.84
C ALA A 3 -12.46 -41.21 -56.78
N GLN A 4 -11.79 -41.07 -55.62
CA GLN A 4 -10.75 -40.05 -55.39
C GLN A 4 -11.09 -38.67 -55.97
N THR A 5 -11.84 -37.88 -55.20
CA THR A 5 -11.90 -36.42 -55.35
C THR A 5 -11.11 -35.77 -54.22
N LYS A 6 -10.21 -34.88 -54.64
CA LYS A 6 -9.12 -34.27 -53.88
C LYS A 6 -9.65 -33.13 -52.99
N THR A 7 -9.26 -33.10 -51.72
CA THR A 7 -9.36 -31.92 -50.85
C THR A 7 -8.22 -30.95 -51.15
N PRO A 8 -8.47 -29.64 -51.39
CA PRO A 8 -7.43 -28.63 -51.37
C PRO A 8 -7.54 -27.70 -50.14
N GLY A 9 -6.38 -27.25 -49.65
CA GLY A 9 -6.23 -26.07 -48.80
C GLY A 9 -6.24 -26.38 -47.30
N GLY A 10 -5.31 -25.90 -46.49
CA GLY A 10 -4.20 -24.98 -46.71
C GLY A 10 -3.59 -24.69 -45.33
N ASN A 11 -2.29 -24.94 -45.19
CA ASN A 11 -1.55 -24.60 -43.98
C ASN A 11 -1.33 -23.09 -43.91
N ARG A 12 -1.96 -22.38 -42.97
CA ARG A 12 -1.51 -21.05 -42.55
C ARG A 12 -1.67 -20.86 -41.04
N ALA A 13 -0.52 -20.82 -40.39
CA ALA A 13 -0.34 -20.38 -39.02
C ALA A 13 -0.87 -18.94 -38.85
N GLY A 14 -1.87 -18.77 -38.00
CA GLY A 14 -2.34 -17.47 -37.56
C GLY A 14 -1.48 -16.97 -36.39
N ASN A 15 -0.43 -16.22 -36.72
CA ASN A 15 0.36 -15.46 -35.76
C ASN A 15 -0.39 -14.14 -35.47
N HIS A 16 -1.11 -14.08 -34.35
CA HIS A 16 -1.66 -12.82 -33.83
C HIS A 16 -0.75 -12.28 -32.72
N GLY A 17 0.23 -11.49 -33.14
CA GLY A 17 0.93 -10.57 -32.25
C GLY A 17 0.12 -9.30 -32.02
N ARG A 18 0.00 -8.90 -30.75
CA ARG A 18 -0.19 -7.55 -30.14
C ARG A 18 -0.85 -7.81 -28.77
N ALA A 19 -0.33 -7.37 -27.62
CA ALA A 19 0.48 -6.20 -27.32
C ALA A 19 1.31 -6.41 -26.03
N GLY A 20 2.54 -5.88 -25.98
CA GLY A 20 3.09 -5.38 -24.70
C GLY A 20 2.30 -4.13 -24.30
N ASN A 21 2.22 -3.68 -23.06
CA ASN A 21 3.03 -3.78 -21.83
C ASN A 21 2.10 -3.19 -20.72
N PRO A 22 2.57 -2.67 -19.57
CA PRO A 22 3.37 -3.23 -18.49
C PRO A 22 2.59 -3.16 -17.15
N ALA A 23 2.90 -4.04 -16.19
CA ALA A 23 3.02 -3.70 -14.77
C ALA A 23 3.28 -4.99 -14.03
N LYS A 24 4.54 -5.41 -14.02
CA LYS A 24 5.03 -6.33 -13.00
C LYS A 24 4.72 -5.62 -11.69
N SER A 25 3.67 -6.06 -11.00
CA SER A 25 3.29 -5.54 -9.69
C SER A 25 4.56 -5.52 -8.88
N ASN A 26 5.04 -4.31 -8.57
CA ASN A 26 6.30 -4.13 -7.90
C ASN A 26 6.08 -4.57 -6.47
N ARG A 27 6.12 -5.89 -6.27
CA ARG A 27 6.11 -6.53 -4.98
C ARG A 27 7.49 -6.28 -4.44
N PHE A 28 7.70 -5.04 -3.98
CA PHE A 28 8.86 -4.66 -3.20
C PHE A 28 8.84 -5.52 -1.94
N HIS A 29 9.38 -6.73 -2.05
CA HIS A 29 9.84 -7.51 -0.94
C HIS A 29 11.08 -6.80 -0.39
N PHE A 30 10.85 -5.66 0.24
CA PHE A 30 11.85 -4.99 1.04
C PHE A 30 12.16 -5.95 2.18
N THR A 31 13.41 -6.41 2.22
CA THR A 31 13.88 -7.20 3.34
C THR A 31 13.66 -6.37 4.60
N LYS A 32 13.15 -6.99 5.67
CA LYS A 32 12.93 -6.35 6.97
C LYS A 32 14.16 -5.57 7.48
N SER A 33 15.35 -5.86 6.95
CA SER A 33 16.63 -5.21 7.24
C SER A 33 16.71 -3.73 6.78
N LEU A 34 16.30 -3.39 5.56
CA LEU A 34 16.41 -2.01 5.07
C LEU A 34 15.43 -1.07 5.79
N LEU A 35 14.24 -1.59 6.13
CA LEU A 35 13.27 -0.91 7.00
C LEU A 35 13.80 -0.70 8.42
N ARG A 36 14.59 -1.64 8.97
CA ARG A 36 15.19 -1.51 10.32
C ARG A 36 16.26 -0.42 10.38
N ALA A 37 17.09 -0.29 9.35
CA ALA A 37 18.12 0.73 9.29
C ALA A 37 17.52 2.14 9.12
N GLN A 38 16.51 2.29 8.24
CA GLN A 38 15.83 3.58 8.03
C GLN A 38 14.92 3.98 9.19
N ARG A 39 14.42 3.02 9.99
CA ARG A 39 13.63 3.30 11.20
C ARG A 39 14.33 4.19 12.23
N GLN A 40 15.65 4.26 12.23
CA GLN A 40 16.41 5.00 13.24
C GLN A 40 16.21 6.53 13.17
N ASN A 41 15.81 7.07 12.00
CA ASN A 41 15.57 8.50 11.81
C ASN A 41 14.09 8.87 11.65
N LEU A 42 13.19 7.90 11.76
CA LEU A 42 11.75 8.17 11.66
C LEU A 42 11.18 8.56 13.03
N PRO A 43 10.14 9.41 13.06
CA PRO A 43 9.43 9.66 14.31
C PRO A 43 8.85 8.34 14.85
N SER A 44 8.80 8.19 16.18
CA SER A 44 8.09 7.07 16.78
C SER A 44 6.61 7.12 16.36
N PRO A 45 5.93 5.96 16.26
CA PRO A 45 4.52 5.96 15.86
C PRO A 45 3.64 6.81 16.77
N GLU A 46 3.91 6.79 18.07
CA GLU A 46 3.24 7.66 19.03
C GLU A 46 3.44 9.14 18.68
N LYS A 47 4.67 9.60 18.47
CA LYS A 47 4.96 11.02 18.16
C LYS A 47 4.27 11.45 16.86
N PHE A 48 4.34 10.59 15.83
CA PHE A 48 3.70 10.83 14.55
C PHE A 48 2.19 11.00 14.70
N TYR A 49 1.50 10.02 15.30
CA TYR A 49 0.05 10.06 15.42
C TYR A 49 -0.46 11.14 16.37
N ARG A 50 0.26 11.44 17.46
CA ARG A 50 -0.10 12.55 18.37
C ARG A 50 -0.09 13.91 17.69
N ARG A 51 0.83 14.12 16.74
CA ARG A 51 0.85 15.35 15.94
C ARG A 51 -0.28 15.37 14.91
N GLN A 52 -0.55 14.24 14.27
CA GLN A 52 -1.60 14.13 13.26
C GLN A 52 -3.02 14.24 13.86
N PHE A 53 -3.22 13.77 15.09
CA PHE A 53 -4.50 13.76 15.79
C PHE A 53 -4.36 14.44 17.16
N PRO A 54 -4.44 15.78 17.21
CA PRO A 54 -4.39 16.50 18.48
C PRO A 54 -5.47 16.01 19.44
N GLY A 55 -5.08 15.73 20.69
CA GLY A 55 -5.99 15.25 21.71
C GLY A 55 -6.42 13.79 21.59
N LEU A 56 -5.74 12.97 20.76
CA LEU A 56 -6.03 11.53 20.69
C LEU A 56 -5.89 10.89 22.08
N LYS A 57 -6.88 10.09 22.44
CA LYS A 57 -6.91 9.33 23.70
C LYS A 57 -6.54 7.89 23.40
N ALA A 58 -5.49 7.40 24.04
CA ALA A 58 -5.04 6.03 23.92
C ALA A 58 -5.45 5.21 25.14
N ARG A 59 -5.80 3.94 24.92
CA ARG A 59 -5.99 2.93 25.97
C ARG A 59 -5.22 1.68 25.55
N HIS A 60 -4.35 1.19 26.44
CA HIS A 60 -3.51 0.01 26.17
C HIS A 60 -2.71 0.09 24.85
N GLY A 61 -2.21 1.29 24.50
CA GLY A 61 -1.43 1.52 23.28
C GLY A 61 -2.25 1.67 21.99
N TRP A 62 -3.58 1.51 22.06
CA TRP A 62 -4.48 1.72 20.92
C TRP A 62 -5.26 3.02 21.07
N ALA A 63 -5.51 3.71 19.97
CA ALA A 63 -6.43 4.83 19.91
C ALA A 63 -7.44 4.65 18.77
N LEU A 64 -8.62 5.24 18.94
CA LEU A 64 -9.69 5.27 17.94
C LEU A 64 -9.94 6.72 17.56
N VAL A 65 -9.78 7.04 16.27
CA VAL A 65 -9.88 8.40 15.73
C VAL A 65 -10.78 8.40 14.49
N ARG A 66 -11.19 9.60 14.05
CA ARG A 66 -11.85 9.75 12.74
C ARG A 66 -10.86 9.41 11.64
N CYS A 67 -11.34 8.65 10.68
CA CYS A 67 -10.55 8.26 9.53
C CYS A 67 -10.21 9.49 8.68
N VAL A 68 -8.98 9.54 8.19
CA VAL A 68 -8.50 10.58 7.25
C VAL A 68 -8.54 10.11 5.79
N PHE A 69 -8.90 8.84 5.56
CA PHE A 69 -8.92 8.21 4.24
C PHE A 69 -10.31 8.23 3.58
N HIS A 70 -11.34 8.64 4.32
CA HIS A 70 -12.69 8.87 3.82
C HIS A 70 -13.35 9.97 4.66
N ASP A 71 -14.48 10.52 4.18
CA ASP A 71 -15.27 11.48 4.96
C ASP A 71 -15.96 10.77 6.14
N ASP A 72 -15.35 10.87 7.32
CA ASP A 72 -15.73 10.09 8.50
C ASP A 72 -16.38 10.96 9.58
N LYS A 73 -17.64 10.64 9.91
CA LYS A 73 -18.39 11.34 10.97
C LYS A 73 -18.10 10.77 12.36
N ASN A 74 -17.88 9.46 12.44
CA ASN A 74 -17.71 8.71 13.69
C ASN A 74 -16.32 8.05 13.72
N PRO A 75 -15.57 8.09 14.83
CA PRO A 75 -14.25 7.47 14.91
C PRO A 75 -14.26 6.00 14.46
N SER A 76 -13.67 5.71 13.30
CA SER A 76 -13.63 4.37 12.70
C SER A 76 -12.22 3.84 12.47
N LEU A 77 -11.20 4.68 12.67
CA LEU A 77 -9.79 4.37 12.43
C LEU A 77 -9.12 3.99 13.75
N SER A 78 -8.79 2.71 13.91
CA SER A 78 -7.98 2.21 15.01
C SER A 78 -6.50 2.29 14.67
N ILE A 79 -5.72 2.88 15.57
CA ILE A 79 -4.27 3.07 15.45
C ILE A 79 -3.55 2.47 16.66
N ASN A 80 -2.46 1.76 16.41
CA ASN A 80 -1.54 1.30 17.44
C ASN A 80 -0.38 2.29 17.55
N LEU A 81 -0.22 2.92 18.72
CA LEU A 81 0.81 3.94 18.95
C LEU A 81 2.21 3.36 19.23
N VAL A 82 2.30 2.05 19.45
CA VAL A 82 3.57 1.36 19.74
C VAL A 82 4.18 0.83 18.43
N GLU A 83 3.42 0.02 17.70
CA GLU A 83 3.87 -0.62 16.45
C GLU A 83 3.63 0.26 15.22
N GLY A 84 2.66 1.17 15.30
CA GLY A 84 2.29 2.07 14.20
C GLY A 84 1.22 1.52 13.26
N HIS A 85 0.71 0.32 13.52
CA HIS A 85 -0.35 -0.32 12.73
C HIS A 85 -1.63 0.52 12.72
N PHE A 86 -2.38 0.47 11.63
CA PHE A 86 -3.71 1.08 11.57
C PHE A 86 -4.70 0.25 10.77
N ARG A 87 -5.98 0.39 11.12
CA ARG A 87 -7.10 -0.17 10.37
C ARG A 87 -8.34 0.70 10.57
N CYS A 88 -8.94 1.12 9.47
CA CYS A 88 -10.29 1.65 9.46
C CYS A 88 -11.29 0.52 9.25
N PHE A 89 -12.29 0.42 10.13
CA PHE A 89 -13.33 -0.61 10.02
C PHE A 89 -14.43 -0.24 9.03
N SER A 90 -14.52 1.02 8.61
CA SER A 90 -15.54 1.52 7.69
C SER A 90 -15.09 1.48 6.23
N CYS A 91 -13.94 2.07 5.89
CA CYS A 91 -13.44 2.09 4.50
C CYS A 91 -12.41 0.99 4.19
N GLY A 92 -11.95 0.25 5.20
CA GLY A 92 -11.01 -0.85 5.02
C GLY A 92 -9.54 -0.44 4.87
N ALA A 93 -9.22 0.86 4.90
CA ALA A 93 -7.85 1.36 4.89
C ALA A 93 -7.03 0.72 6.02
N LYS A 94 -5.83 0.22 5.72
CA LYS A 94 -4.97 -0.49 6.70
C LYS A 94 -3.50 -0.44 6.29
N GLY A 95 -2.62 -0.55 7.28
CA GLY A 95 -1.18 -0.60 7.03
C GLY A 95 -0.37 -1.04 8.25
N GLY A 96 0.87 -1.44 8.00
CA GLY A 96 1.81 -2.02 8.96
C GLY A 96 2.75 -0.99 9.62
N GLY A 97 2.51 0.30 9.44
CA GLY A 97 3.27 1.35 10.11
C GLY A 97 2.91 2.75 9.64
N ILE A 98 3.61 3.74 10.22
CA ILE A 98 3.41 5.15 9.89
C ILE A 98 3.81 5.50 8.44
N ILE A 99 4.71 4.72 7.83
CA ILE A 99 5.10 4.92 6.43
C ILE A 99 3.92 4.56 5.52
N ASP A 100 3.29 3.39 5.73
CA ASP A 100 2.11 2.98 4.97
C ASP A 100 0.97 3.98 5.16
N PHE A 101 0.80 4.48 6.39
CA PHE A 101 -0.20 5.49 6.70
C PHE A 101 0.03 6.77 5.88
N ARG A 102 1.26 7.29 5.88
CA ARG A 102 1.60 8.52 5.17
C ARG A 102 1.55 8.33 3.66
N MET A 103 2.00 7.19 3.14
CA MET A 103 1.85 6.84 1.72
C MET A 103 0.39 6.83 1.28
N MET A 104 -0.50 6.22 2.07
CA MET A 104 -1.94 6.23 1.75
C MET A 104 -2.55 7.63 1.84
N GLN A 105 -2.05 8.46 2.76
CA GLN A 105 -2.57 9.82 2.97
C GLN A 105 -2.13 10.78 1.87
N THR A 106 -0.89 10.69 1.39
CA THR A 106 -0.33 11.64 0.42
C THR A 106 -0.30 11.11 -1.02
N GLY A 107 -0.43 9.79 -1.21
CA GLY A 107 -0.22 9.14 -2.50
C GLY A 107 1.25 9.11 -2.95
N LEU A 108 2.19 9.53 -2.10
CA LEU A 108 3.60 9.56 -2.44
C LEU A 108 4.22 8.16 -2.41
N PRO A 109 5.23 7.89 -3.27
CA PRO A 109 5.97 6.65 -3.22
C PRO A 109 6.82 6.58 -1.93
N PHE A 110 7.14 5.36 -1.52
CA PHE A 110 7.86 5.06 -0.27
C PHE A 110 9.08 5.95 -0.02
N ARG A 111 9.95 6.13 -1.03
CA ARG A 111 11.19 6.92 -0.89
C ARG A 111 10.93 8.39 -0.58
N ASP A 112 9.82 8.94 -1.06
CA ASP A 112 9.51 10.35 -0.87
C ASP A 112 8.88 10.55 0.52
N VAL A 113 8.05 9.59 0.95
CA VAL A 113 7.54 9.56 2.33
C VAL A 113 8.66 9.41 3.35
N ILE A 114 9.66 8.57 3.10
CA ILE A 114 10.81 8.45 4.01
C ILE A 114 11.53 9.79 4.14
N ARG A 115 11.85 10.45 3.01
CA ARG A 115 12.51 11.76 3.00
C ARG A 115 11.68 12.83 3.73
N GLU A 116 10.36 12.78 3.58
CA GLU A 116 9.44 13.66 4.30
C GLU A 116 9.52 13.43 5.81
N LEU A 117 9.48 12.17 6.24
CA LEU A 117 9.47 11.78 7.66
C LEU A 117 10.84 11.90 8.34
N GLU A 118 11.95 11.82 7.61
CA GLU A 118 13.30 12.04 8.15
C GLU A 118 13.48 13.47 8.70
N GLY A 119 12.69 14.44 8.21
CA GLY A 119 12.66 15.81 8.73
C GLY A 119 11.85 15.99 10.03
N TRP A 120 11.15 14.97 10.53
CA TRP A 120 10.23 15.05 11.68
C TRP A 120 10.91 14.93 13.07
N ARG A 121 12.12 15.48 13.20
CA ARG A 121 12.88 15.48 14.47
C ARG A 121 12.21 16.30 15.58
#